data_AF-A0A6N9AL08-F1
#
_entry.id   AF-A0A6N9AL08-F1
#
_cell.length_a   1.000
_cell.length_b   1.000
_cell.length_c   1.000
_cell.angle_alpha   90.00
_cell.angle_beta   90.00
_cell.angle_gamma   90.00
#
_symmetry.space_group_name_H-M   'P 1'
#
loop_
_entity.id
_entity.type
_entity.pdbx_description
1 polymer ?
#
loop_
_entity_poly.entity_id
_entity_poly.type
_entity_poly.pdbx_seq_one_letter_code
_entity_poly.pdbx_strand_id
1 'polypeptide(L)'
;MKRSELDLLYRSLDASLTPGEQSRLDAALRRDPGLRDEYERLVRLRSQVENQESPSFRADFSQRVMERLAAESTAIPASNPEGGTTPEFEDALSLMFRKVAVAASVAAVLLLTYNLATSENVSITTSFGLTEELYPEDLYDARIALESEGEL
;
A
#
# COMPACT_ATOMS: atom_id res chain seq x y z
N MET A 1 35.99 -38.89 -15.59
CA MET A 1 35.49 -37.53 -15.86
C MET A 1 36.07 -36.49 -14.89
N LYS A 2 36.72 -35.43 -15.40
CA LYS A 2 37.29 -34.34 -14.59
C LYS A 2 36.29 -33.19 -14.47
N ARG A 3 36.20 -32.54 -13.29
CA ARG A 3 35.26 -31.43 -13.05
C ARG A 3 35.39 -30.27 -14.04
N SER A 4 36.61 -29.96 -14.46
CA SER A 4 36.89 -28.89 -15.43
C SER A 4 36.36 -29.18 -16.84
N GLU A 5 36.26 -30.46 -17.24
CA GLU A 5 35.78 -30.86 -18.57
C GLU A 5 34.24 -30.82 -18.61
N LEU A 6 33.58 -31.17 -17.50
CA LEU A 6 32.14 -30.98 -17.32
C LEU A 6 31.74 -29.51 -17.33
N ASP A 7 32.51 -28.64 -16.66
CA ASP A 7 32.22 -27.21 -16.64
C ASP A 7 32.26 -26.61 -18.06
N LEU A 8 33.27 -26.99 -18.84
CA LEU A 8 33.38 -26.61 -20.26
C LEU A 8 32.20 -27.13 -21.08
N LEU A 9 31.74 -28.36 -20.82
CA LEU A 9 30.59 -28.96 -21.48
C LEU A 9 29.30 -28.18 -21.19
N TYR A 10 29.03 -27.83 -19.94
CA TYR A 10 27.82 -27.08 -19.61
C TYR A 10 27.85 -25.66 -20.18
N ARG A 11 29.00 -24.99 -20.08
CA ARG A 11 29.18 -23.65 -20.65
C ARG A 11 28.99 -23.63 -22.17
N SER A 12 29.38 -24.68 -22.89
CA SER A 12 29.21 -24.74 -24.35
C SER A 12 27.75 -24.86 -24.79
N LEU A 13 26.87 -25.33 -23.91
CA LEU A 13 25.44 -25.38 -24.18
C LEU A 13 24.82 -23.98 -24.03
N ASP A 14 25.25 -23.18 -23.06
CA ASP A 14 24.62 -21.87 -22.82
C ASP A 14 25.24 -20.74 -23.63
N ALA A 15 26.52 -20.83 -23.96
CA ALA A 15 27.26 -19.78 -24.65
C ALA A 15 28.31 -20.34 -25.62
N SER A 16 28.73 -19.50 -26.58
CA SER A 16 29.84 -19.85 -27.46
C SER A 16 31.16 -19.88 -26.67
N LEU A 17 31.86 -21.02 -26.73
CA LEU A 17 33.22 -21.15 -26.19
C LEU A 17 34.24 -20.42 -27.06
N THR A 18 35.37 -20.01 -26.46
CA THR A 18 36.51 -19.54 -27.24
C THR A 18 37.11 -20.69 -28.08
N PRO A 19 37.82 -20.42 -29.19
CA PRO A 19 38.41 -21.47 -30.03
C PRO A 19 39.33 -22.44 -29.27
N GLY A 20 40.07 -21.93 -28.27
CA GLY A 20 40.93 -22.75 -27.42
C GLY A 20 40.17 -23.66 -26.47
N GLU A 21 39.07 -23.17 -25.89
CA GLU A 21 38.17 -23.96 -25.05
C GLU A 21 37.43 -25.02 -25.86
N GLN A 22 36.95 -24.67 -27.06
CA GLN A 22 36.28 -25.60 -27.97
C GLN A 22 37.22 -26.76 -28.33
N SER A 23 38.46 -26.46 -28.71
CA SER A 23 39.45 -27.50 -29.03
C SER A 23 39.73 -28.43 -27.84
N ARG A 24 39.76 -27.88 -26.61
CA ARG A 24 39.91 -28.68 -25.39
C ARG A 24 38.70 -29.57 -25.13
N LEU A 25 37.48 -29.05 -25.32
CA LEU A 25 36.25 -29.82 -25.18
C LEU A 25 36.18 -30.94 -26.21
N ASP A 26 36.52 -30.68 -27.47
CA ASP A 26 36.55 -31.68 -28.54
C ASP A 26 37.55 -32.80 -28.23
N ALA A 27 38.74 -32.45 -27.71
CA ALA A 27 39.73 -33.42 -27.27
C ALA A 27 39.22 -34.26 -26.08
N ALA A 28 38.52 -33.64 -25.13
CA ALA A 28 37.91 -34.33 -24.00
C ALA A 28 36.80 -35.29 -24.44
N LEU A 29 35.91 -34.88 -25.35
CA LEU A 29 34.83 -35.69 -25.91
C LEU A 29 35.34 -36.89 -26.72
N ARG A 30 36.51 -36.79 -27.35
CA ARG A 30 37.15 -37.93 -28.03
C ARG A 30 37.72 -38.95 -27.05
N ARG A 31 38.27 -38.47 -25.92
CA ARG A 31 38.98 -39.31 -24.95
C ARG A 31 38.06 -39.98 -23.92
N ASP A 32 37.02 -39.31 -23.46
CA ASP A 32 36.13 -39.78 -22.40
C ASP A 32 34.74 -40.15 -22.99
N PRO A 33 34.40 -41.45 -23.14
CA PRO A 33 33.10 -41.88 -23.61
C PRO A 33 31.94 -41.38 -22.72
N GLY A 34 32.13 -41.31 -21.40
CA GLY A 34 31.08 -40.87 -20.49
C GLY A 34 30.74 -39.38 -20.65
N LEU A 35 31.73 -38.56 -21.00
CA LEU A 35 31.50 -37.15 -21.32
C LEU A 35 30.71 -36.98 -22.62
N ARG A 36 30.93 -37.88 -23.59
CA ARG A 36 30.18 -37.91 -24.86
C ARG A 36 28.74 -38.34 -24.65
N ASP A 37 28.51 -39.39 -23.87
CA ASP A 37 27.16 -39.85 -23.53
C ASP A 37 26.36 -38.73 -22.83
N GLU A 38 27.00 -38.00 -21.92
CA GLU A 38 26.37 -36.86 -21.25
C GLU A 38 26.09 -35.71 -22.21
N TYR A 39 27.02 -35.37 -23.11
CA TYR A 39 26.76 -34.37 -24.17
C TYR A 39 25.55 -34.75 -25.02
N GLU A 40 25.48 -35.98 -25.51
CA GLU A 40 24.35 -36.47 -26.30
C GLU A 40 23.04 -36.50 -25.51
N ARG A 41 23.10 -36.82 -24.22
CA ARG A 41 21.94 -36.74 -23.32
C ARG A 41 21.42 -35.31 -23.20
N LEU A 42 22.31 -34.34 -22.98
CA LEU A 42 21.95 -32.92 -22.82
C LEU A 42 21.41 -32.32 -24.11
N VAL A 43 22.02 -32.62 -25.26
CA VAL A 43 21.53 -32.18 -26.58
C VAL A 43 20.13 -32.73 -26.87
N ARG A 44 19.87 -34.01 -26.56
CA ARG A 44 18.54 -34.61 -26.69
C ARG A 44 17.50 -33.97 -25.77
N LEU A 45 17.86 -33.68 -24.52
CA LEU A 45 16.96 -33.00 -23.60
C LEU A 45 16.63 -31.58 -24.08
N ARG A 46 17.62 -30.85 -24.58
CA ARG A 46 17.41 -29.52 -25.11
C ARG A 46 16.46 -29.52 -26.30
N SER A 47 16.67 -30.43 -27.25
CA SER A 47 15.78 -30.53 -28.41
C SER A 47 14.36 -30.95 -28.01
N GLN A 48 14.19 -31.76 -26.97
CA GLN A 48 12.86 -32.08 -26.43
C GLN A 48 12.16 -30.86 -25.83
N VAL A 49 12.90 -29.94 -25.20
CA VAL A 49 12.34 -28.70 -24.63
C VAL A 49 12.05 -27.67 -25.71
N GLU A 50 12.96 -27.49 -26.68
CA GLU A 50 12.74 -26.56 -27.81
C GLU A 50 11.58 -26.99 -28.72
N ASN A 51 11.40 -28.29 -28.91
CA ASN A 51 10.31 -28.82 -29.74
C ASN A 51 8.97 -28.94 -29.01
N GLN A 52 8.90 -28.60 -27.72
CA GLN A 52 7.61 -28.38 -27.09
C GLN A 52 7.05 -27.07 -27.63
N GLU A 53 5.84 -27.13 -28.20
CA GLU A 53 5.09 -25.93 -28.55
C GLU A 53 5.18 -24.95 -27.37
N SER A 54 5.63 -23.72 -27.64
CA SER A 54 5.81 -22.71 -26.61
C SER A 54 4.58 -22.73 -25.72
N PRO A 55 4.71 -22.99 -24.39
CA PRO A 55 3.57 -23.18 -23.53
C PRO A 55 2.73 -21.90 -23.57
N SER A 56 1.71 -21.92 -24.41
CA SER A 56 0.77 -20.83 -24.52
C SER A 56 -0.19 -20.98 -23.37
N PHE A 57 -0.47 -19.87 -22.70
CA PHE A 57 -1.53 -19.88 -21.72
C PHE A 57 -2.82 -20.29 -22.43
N ARG A 58 -3.56 -21.22 -21.81
CA ARG A 58 -4.90 -21.58 -22.28
C ARG A 58 -5.72 -20.31 -22.47
N ALA A 59 -6.61 -20.33 -23.46
CA ALA A 59 -7.68 -19.34 -23.55
C ALA A 59 -8.30 -19.14 -22.16
N ASP A 60 -8.61 -17.89 -21.83
CA ASP A 60 -9.19 -17.47 -20.55
C ASP A 60 -8.24 -17.50 -19.35
N PHE A 61 -6.92 -17.69 -19.54
CA PHE A 61 -5.95 -17.56 -18.43
C PHE A 61 -6.09 -16.22 -17.70
N SER A 62 -6.19 -15.11 -18.43
CA SER A 62 -6.40 -13.78 -17.86
C SER A 62 -7.70 -13.71 -17.07
N GLN A 63 -8.79 -14.27 -17.60
CA GLN A 63 -10.08 -14.31 -16.92
C GLN A 63 -10.00 -15.10 -15.61
N ARG A 64 -9.40 -16.31 -15.61
CA ARG A 64 -9.24 -17.11 -14.39
C ARG A 64 -8.37 -16.42 -13.34
N VAL A 65 -7.33 -15.70 -13.77
CA VAL A 65 -6.49 -14.91 -12.87
C VAL A 65 -7.31 -13.78 -12.24
N MET A 66 -8.08 -13.06 -13.04
CA MET A 66 -8.95 -11.99 -12.55
C MET A 66 -10.06 -12.50 -11.64
N GLU A 67 -10.68 -13.63 -11.96
CA GLU A 67 -11.69 -14.28 -11.10
C GLU A 67 -11.07 -14.72 -9.77
N ARG A 68 -9.84 -15.26 -9.79
CA ARG A 68 -9.13 -15.66 -8.57
C ARG A 68 -8.78 -14.46 -7.70
N LEU A 69 -8.26 -13.38 -8.30
CA LEU A 69 -8.01 -12.12 -7.61
C LEU A 69 -9.29 -11.51 -7.06
N ALA A 70 -10.38 -11.54 -7.83
CA ALA A 70 -11.69 -11.05 -7.40
C ALA A 70 -12.24 -11.87 -6.24
N ALA A 71 -12.09 -13.20 -6.26
CA ALA A 71 -12.48 -14.10 -5.18
C ALA A 71 -11.66 -13.88 -3.90
N GLU A 72 -10.36 -13.61 -4.04
CA GLU A 72 -9.49 -13.25 -2.91
C GLU A 72 -9.79 -11.85 -2.39
N SER A 73 -10.16 -10.90 -3.26
CA SER A 73 -10.60 -9.56 -2.84
C SER A 73 -12.01 -9.53 -2.25
N THR A 74 -12.89 -10.48 -2.59
CA THR A 74 -14.21 -10.64 -1.95
C THR A 74 -14.16 -11.48 -0.66
N ALA A 75 -13.06 -12.22 -0.43
CA ALA A 75 -12.76 -12.79 0.89
C ALA A 75 -12.31 -11.72 1.90
N ILE A 76 -12.01 -10.50 1.44
CA ILE A 76 -12.00 -9.31 2.28
C ILE A 76 -13.42 -8.73 2.17
N PRO A 77 -14.25 -8.83 3.24
CA PRO A 77 -15.54 -8.16 3.22
C PRO A 77 -15.28 -6.68 2.94
N ALA A 78 -16.13 -6.07 2.10
CA ALA A 78 -16.08 -4.66 1.75
C ALA A 78 -16.26 -3.77 3.01
N SER A 79 -15.21 -3.66 3.81
CA SER A 79 -15.01 -2.61 4.78
C SER A 79 -14.09 -1.59 4.13
N ASN A 80 -14.73 -0.61 3.49
CA ASN A 80 -14.23 0.69 3.03
C ASN A 80 -13.23 0.75 1.87
N PRO A 81 -13.53 1.54 0.80
CA PRO A 81 -12.56 1.89 -0.23
C PRO A 81 -11.60 3.02 0.19
N GLU A 82 -11.61 3.45 1.45
CA GLU A 82 -10.68 4.46 1.97
C GLU A 82 -10.11 4.01 3.32
N GLY A 83 -8.79 3.80 3.38
CA GLY A 83 -8.02 3.75 4.62
C GLY A 83 -8.17 2.46 5.43
N GLY A 84 -7.09 1.67 5.49
CA GLY A 84 -7.06 0.43 6.22
C GLY A 84 -7.22 0.59 7.74
N THR A 85 -8.28 0.01 8.27
CA THR A 85 -8.37 -0.52 9.64
C THR A 85 -9.29 -1.73 9.60
N THR A 86 -8.85 -2.86 10.14
CA THR A 86 -9.67 -4.08 10.20
C THR A 86 -10.86 -3.85 11.14
N PRO A 87 -12.05 -4.39 10.83
CA PRO A 87 -13.27 -4.17 11.63
C PRO A 87 -13.09 -4.59 13.11
N GLU A 88 -12.24 -5.59 13.38
CA GLU A 88 -11.93 -6.04 14.73
C GLU A 88 -11.15 -5.00 15.57
N PHE A 89 -10.30 -4.19 14.92
CA PHE A 89 -9.56 -3.14 15.60
C PHE A 89 -10.47 -1.95 15.93
N GLU A 90 -11.39 -1.58 15.04
CA GLU A 90 -12.34 -0.49 15.27
C GLU A 90 -13.33 -0.81 16.39
N ASP A 91 -13.82 -2.05 16.45
CA ASP A 91 -14.70 -2.50 17.53
C ASP A 91 -13.97 -2.51 18.88
N ALA A 92 -12.72 -3.00 18.93
CA ALA A 92 -11.91 -2.96 20.15
C ALA A 92 -11.57 -1.52 20.57
N LEU A 93 -11.26 -0.65 19.60
CA LEU A 93 -10.96 0.76 19.82
C LEU A 93 -12.19 1.49 20.37
N SER A 94 -13.36 1.33 19.74
CA SER A 94 -14.60 1.98 20.18
C SER A 94 -15.01 1.58 21.60
N LEU A 95 -14.79 0.31 21.97
CA LEU A 95 -15.09 -0.18 23.32
C LEU A 95 -14.17 0.43 24.38
N MET A 96 -12.88 0.60 24.08
CA MET A 96 -11.94 1.29 24.96
C MET A 96 -12.25 2.79 25.06
N PHE A 97 -12.59 3.41 23.93
CA PHE A 97 -12.93 4.83 23.87
C PHE A 97 -14.23 5.16 24.60
N ARG A 98 -15.20 4.24 24.70
CA ARG A 98 -16.45 4.50 25.44
C ARG A 98 -16.20 4.78 26.93
N LYS A 99 -15.30 4.04 27.57
CA LYS A 99 -14.93 4.29 28.97
C LYS A 99 -14.16 5.60 29.13
N VAL A 100 -13.27 5.91 28.18
CA VAL A 100 -12.51 7.16 28.16
C VAL A 100 -13.42 8.37 27.90
N ALA A 101 -14.40 8.26 27.01
CA ALA A 101 -15.36 9.30 26.69
C ALA A 101 -16.25 9.64 27.89
N VAL A 102 -16.71 8.63 28.64
CA VAL A 102 -17.44 8.86 29.90
C VAL A 102 -16.56 9.60 30.90
N ALA A 103 -15.32 9.15 31.13
CA ALA A 103 -14.40 9.83 32.04
C ALA A 103 -14.10 11.27 31.61
N ALA A 104 -13.87 11.50 30.32
CA ALA A 104 -13.64 12.83 29.74
C ALA A 104 -14.87 13.73 29.89
N SER A 105 -16.08 13.20 29.68
CA SER A 105 -17.32 13.97 29.87
C SER A 105 -17.52 14.39 31.32
N VAL A 106 -17.25 13.49 32.28
CA VAL A 106 -17.31 13.80 33.72
C VAL A 106 -16.26 14.85 34.08
N ALA A 107 -15.03 14.71 33.57
CA ALA A 107 -13.97 15.68 33.80
C ALA A 107 -14.30 17.05 33.19
N ALA A 108 -14.87 17.09 31.99
CA ALA A 108 -15.29 18.33 31.32
C ALA A 108 -16.42 19.02 32.11
N VAL A 109 -17.42 18.26 32.58
CA VAL A 109 -18.49 18.78 33.43
C VAL A 109 -17.93 19.30 34.75
N LEU A 110 -16.99 18.58 35.39
CA LEU A 110 -16.34 19.05 36.61
C LEU A 110 -15.55 20.34 36.38
N LEU A 111 -14.81 20.43 35.28
CA LEU A 111 -14.06 21.63 34.89
C LEU A 111 -14.99 22.81 34.63
N LEU A 112 -16.09 22.60 33.91
CA LEU A 112 -17.13 23.61 33.69
C LEU A 112 -17.74 24.07 35.00
N THR A 113 -18.14 23.13 35.86
CA THR A 113 -18.74 23.44 37.17
C THR A 113 -17.76 24.21 38.06
N TYR A 114 -16.49 23.78 38.09
CA TYR A 114 -15.45 24.45 38.86
C TYR A 114 -15.15 25.85 38.34
N ASN A 115 -15.06 26.00 37.01
CA ASN A 115 -14.86 27.29 36.37
C ASN A 115 -16.05 28.23 36.65
N LEU A 116 -17.28 27.72 36.58
CA LEU A 116 -18.50 28.47 36.87
C LEU A 116 -18.58 28.90 38.34
N ALA A 117 -18.19 28.03 39.28
CA ALA A 117 -18.21 28.34 40.71
C ALA A 117 -17.09 29.30 41.14
N THR A 118 -15.98 29.32 40.41
CA THR A 118 -14.80 30.16 40.72
C THR A 118 -14.82 31.49 39.93
N SER A 119 -15.56 31.55 38.82
CA SER A 119 -15.73 32.75 38.01
C SER A 119 -16.83 33.64 38.58
N GLU A 120 -16.45 34.82 39.10
CA GLU A 120 -17.41 35.85 39.51
C GLU A 120 -18.09 36.57 38.32
N ASN A 121 -17.66 36.31 37.07
CA ASN A 121 -18.14 36.99 35.86
C ASN A 121 -18.43 35.98 34.73
N VAL A 122 -19.53 35.23 34.85
CA VAL A 122 -20.01 34.38 33.75
C VAL A 122 -21.06 35.16 32.96
N SER A 123 -20.62 35.93 31.98
CA SER A 123 -21.54 36.48 30.98
C SER A 123 -21.85 35.42 29.94
N ILE A 124 -23.12 35.03 29.84
CA ILE A 124 -23.64 34.02 28.88
C ILE A 124 -23.32 34.40 27.42
N THR A 125 -23.03 35.67 27.16
CA THR A 125 -22.65 36.20 25.85
C THR A 125 -21.24 35.80 25.40
N THR A 126 -20.29 35.63 26.33
CA THR A 126 -18.89 35.33 25.99
C THR A 126 -18.65 33.85 25.68
N SER A 127 -19.46 32.95 26.24
CA SER A 127 -19.33 31.50 26.03
C SER A 127 -19.84 31.02 24.66
N PHE A 128 -20.68 31.81 23.98
CA PHE A 128 -21.15 31.54 22.61
C PHE A 128 -20.41 32.34 21.53
N GLY A 129 -19.34 33.06 21.88
CA GLY A 129 -18.57 33.85 20.92
C GLY A 129 -19.33 35.05 20.34
N LEU A 130 -20.34 35.56 21.04
CA LEU A 130 -21.03 36.80 20.68
C LEU A 130 -20.31 37.98 21.34
N THR A 131 -19.09 38.23 20.89
CA THR A 131 -18.42 39.52 21.15
C THR A 131 -18.59 40.38 19.91
N GLU A 132 -19.79 40.92 19.74
CA GLU A 132 -19.93 42.16 18.98
C GLU A 132 -19.91 43.26 20.05
N GLU A 133 -18.70 43.60 20.51
CA GLU A 133 -18.47 44.90 21.12
C GLU A 133 -18.74 45.92 20.02
N LEU A 134 -20.00 46.33 19.87
CA LEU A 134 -20.37 47.46 19.04
C LEU A 134 -19.83 48.68 19.76
N TYR A 135 -18.65 49.12 19.36
CA TYR A 135 -18.04 50.31 19.94
C TYR A 135 -18.94 51.51 19.58
N PRO A 136 -19.13 52.48 20.50
CA PRO A 136 -19.95 53.67 20.22
C PRO A 136 -19.46 54.49 19.02
N GLU A 137 -18.22 54.24 18.57
CA GLU A 137 -17.62 54.76 17.34
C GLU A 137 -18.39 54.28 16.08
N ASP A 138 -18.81 53.01 16.03
CA ASP A 138 -19.49 52.40 14.86
C ASP A 138 -20.92 52.93 14.67
N LEU A 139 -21.54 53.40 15.75
CA LEU A 139 -22.86 54.04 15.73
C LEU A 139 -22.81 55.47 15.16
N TYR A 140 -21.64 56.13 15.21
CA TYR A 140 -21.47 57.46 14.63
C TYR A 140 -21.41 57.40 13.10
N ASP A 141 -20.68 56.41 12.54
CA ASP A 141 -20.59 56.22 11.09
C ASP A 141 -21.93 55.78 10.48
N ALA A 142 -22.68 54.92 11.17
CA ALA A 142 -24.02 54.53 10.75
C ALA A 142 -25.01 55.72 10.74
N ARG A 143 -24.91 56.63 11.72
CA ARG A 143 -25.74 57.83 11.77
C ARG A 143 -25.38 58.83 10.68
N ILE A 144 -24.09 59.05 10.41
CA ILE A 144 -23.63 59.93 9.33
C ILE A 144 -24.01 59.36 7.96
N ALA A 145 -23.91 58.05 7.77
CA ALA A 145 -24.34 57.39 6.53
C ALA A 145 -25.85 57.58 6.28
N LEU A 146 -26.68 57.39 7.31
CA LEU A 146 -28.14 57.58 7.23
C LEU A 146 -28.54 59.06 7.07
N GLU A 147 -27.80 59.99 7.67
CA GLU A 147 -28.02 61.44 7.51
C GLU A 147 -27.53 61.95 6.14
N SER A 148 -26.63 61.21 5.47
CA SER A 148 -26.17 61.50 4.11
C SER A 148 -27.09 60.98 3.00
N GLU A 149 -27.95 60.00 3.30
CA GLU A 149 -28.92 59.41 2.35
C GLU A 149 -30.38 59.86 2.57
N GLY A 150 -30.66 60.74 3.53
CA GLY A 150 -32.00 61.28 3.77
C GLY A 150 -32.02 62.73 4.27
N GLU A 151 -32.25 63.68 3.36
CA GLU A 151 -32.75 65.01 3.72
C GLU A 151 -34.12 64.87 4.41
N LEU A 152 -34.22 65.34 5.67
CA LEU A 152 -35.42 65.66 6.46
C LEU A 152 -36.68 64.79 6.30
#